data_AF-A0AAD7DPZ4-F1
#
_entry.id   AF-A0AAD7DPZ4-F1
#
_cell.length_a   1.000
_cell.length_b   1.000
_cell.length_c   1.000
_cell.angle_alpha   90.00
_cell.angle_beta   90.00
_cell.angle_gamma   90.00
#
_symmetry.space_group_name_H-M   'P 1'
#
loop_
_entity.id
_entity.type
_entity.pdbx_description
1 polymer ?
#
loop_
_entity_poly.entity_id
_entity_poly.type
_entity_poly.pdbx_seq_one_letter_code
_entity_poly.pdbx_strand_id
1 'polypeptide(L)'
;MTARQTDFGLHNLLRLAASWPRLRLLHVAGDLECTENVSGVPPVTCALKSVTLEACTANFDDLALLFAGSATSLKTLEVWSMGRGSLDAPLVIVLPTLESLKLGGCNHPSPAFLRDTLSTAPKLHTLQLGGDPDRSGRVRTALTTALVAADPARRGRKRTRVQGYPVLKHLGYPALERLVDANSKENVGVGVDGDIDENEDADAEADGWMNIGEAELKSVAAARGIMASRAPDLLYKGERYLRRAAERTRQSRADGGGKGKGKRQGG
;
A
#
# COMPACT_ATOMS: atom_id res chain seq x y z
N MET A 1 24.83 -21.61 3.24
CA MET A 1 24.53 -21.04 4.57
C MET A 1 23.06 -20.63 4.57
N THR A 2 22.21 -21.39 5.24
CA THR A 2 20.77 -21.08 5.37
C THR A 2 20.62 -19.91 6.33
N ALA A 3 20.35 -18.71 5.82
CA ALA A 3 19.90 -17.61 6.66
C ALA A 3 18.58 -18.06 7.32
N ARG A 4 18.61 -18.38 8.62
CA ARG A 4 17.39 -18.58 9.39
C ARG A 4 16.67 -17.24 9.39
N GLN A 5 15.55 -17.20 8.68
CA GLN A 5 14.56 -16.15 8.77
C GLN A 5 14.25 -15.93 10.25
N THR A 6 14.59 -14.76 10.77
CA THR A 6 14.07 -14.35 12.06
C THR A 6 12.64 -13.94 11.82
N ASP A 7 11.72 -14.90 12.00
CA ASP A 7 10.27 -14.70 12.00
C ASP A 7 9.89 -13.82 13.19
N PHE A 8 10.21 -12.53 13.11
CA PHE A 8 9.64 -11.58 14.03
C PHE A 8 8.13 -11.55 13.82
N GLY A 9 7.65 -11.45 12.57
CA GLY A 9 6.25 -11.68 12.19
C GLY A 9 5.25 -10.73 12.88
N LEU A 10 4.01 -10.73 12.41
CA LEU A 10 2.97 -9.89 13.03
C LEU A 10 2.66 -10.34 14.46
N HIS A 11 2.64 -11.64 14.74
CA HIS A 11 2.31 -12.17 16.06
C HIS A 11 3.25 -11.62 17.16
N ASN A 12 4.57 -11.66 16.98
CA ASN A 12 5.49 -11.14 17.99
C ASN A 12 5.48 -9.61 18.04
N LEU A 13 5.27 -8.94 16.91
CA LEU A 13 5.09 -7.48 16.90
C LEU A 13 3.91 -7.06 17.79
N LEU A 14 2.77 -7.72 17.66
CA LEU A 14 1.59 -7.45 18.48
C LEU A 14 1.86 -7.72 19.97
N ARG A 15 2.54 -8.83 20.31
CA ARG A 15 2.92 -9.13 21.71
C ARG A 15 3.87 -8.09 22.29
N LEU A 16 4.83 -7.62 21.51
CA LEU A 16 5.77 -6.59 21.91
C LEU A 16 5.06 -5.25 22.13
N ALA A 17 4.20 -4.84 21.19
CA ALA A 17 3.42 -3.62 21.30
C ALA A 17 2.47 -3.65 22.52
N ALA A 18 1.83 -4.80 22.78
CA ALA A 18 0.98 -5.00 23.95
C ALA A 18 1.76 -4.95 25.27
N SER A 19 3.01 -5.41 25.28
CA SER A 19 3.86 -5.41 26.48
C SER A 19 4.46 -4.03 26.79
N TRP A 20 4.43 -3.09 25.83
CA TRP A 20 5.08 -1.78 25.94
C TRP A 20 4.07 -0.63 25.89
N PRO A 21 3.31 -0.37 26.98
CA PRO A 21 2.24 0.64 26.99
C PRO A 21 2.74 2.08 26.75
N ARG A 22 4.03 2.33 26.97
CA ARG A 22 4.70 3.61 26.72
C ARG A 22 5.28 3.75 25.31
N LEU A 23 5.15 2.74 24.45
CA LEU A 23 5.58 2.82 23.05
C LEU A 23 4.83 3.94 22.33
N ARG A 24 5.56 4.80 21.61
CA ARG A 24 5.01 5.95 20.86
C ARG A 24 5.49 5.98 19.41
N LEU A 25 6.68 5.46 19.15
CA LEU A 25 7.30 5.44 17.84
C LEU A 25 7.60 3.97 17.54
N LEU A 26 7.17 3.51 16.37
CA LEU A 26 7.41 2.16 15.92
C LEU A 26 7.95 2.20 14.50
N HIS A 27 9.15 1.66 14.31
CA HIS A 27 9.73 1.44 13.00
C HIS A 27 10.05 -0.04 12.89
N VAL A 28 9.44 -0.69 11.92
CA VAL A 28 9.69 -2.09 11.61
C VAL A 28 10.08 -2.18 10.15
N ALA A 29 11.23 -2.80 9.89
CA ALA A 29 11.64 -3.16 8.55
C ALA A 29 11.82 -4.67 8.52
N GLY A 30 10.97 -5.36 7.76
CA GLY A 30 11.04 -6.80 7.69
C GLY A 30 9.70 -7.45 7.38
N ASP A 31 9.78 -8.77 7.21
CA ASP A 31 8.65 -9.63 6.90
C ASP A 31 7.69 -9.69 8.10
N LEU A 32 6.45 -9.25 7.86
CA LEU A 32 5.36 -9.29 8.84
C LEU A 32 4.32 -10.36 8.48
N GLU A 33 4.66 -11.28 7.58
CA GLU A 33 3.83 -12.44 7.30
C GLU A 33 3.60 -13.21 8.61
N CYS A 34 2.37 -13.67 8.78
CA CYS A 34 1.93 -14.35 9.99
C CYS A 34 1.11 -15.56 9.58
N THR A 35 1.66 -16.74 9.81
CA THR A 35 0.96 -18.02 9.65
C THR A 35 0.27 -18.45 10.94
N GLU A 36 0.62 -17.80 12.06
CA GLU A 36 0.05 -18.06 13.38
C GLU A 36 -1.25 -17.28 13.61
N ASN A 37 -2.16 -17.88 14.37
CA ASN A 37 -3.41 -17.25 14.76
C ASN A 37 -3.15 -16.13 15.80
N VAL A 38 -3.66 -14.92 15.54
CA VAL A 38 -3.49 -13.74 16.40
C VAL A 38 -4.55 -13.61 17.51
N SER A 39 -5.58 -14.46 17.54
CA SER A 39 -6.69 -14.40 18.51
C SER A 39 -6.29 -14.52 19.99
N GLY A 40 -5.10 -15.05 20.29
CA GLY A 40 -4.56 -15.17 21.65
C GLY A 40 -3.61 -14.04 22.07
N VAL A 41 -3.36 -13.05 21.21
CA VAL A 41 -2.42 -11.97 21.53
C VAL A 41 -3.10 -10.94 22.46
N PRO A 42 -2.45 -10.51 23.56
CA PRO A 42 -3.00 -9.46 24.41
C PRO A 42 -3.29 -8.18 23.62
N PRO A 43 -4.32 -7.40 23.99
CA PRO A 43 -4.67 -6.20 23.26
C PRO A 43 -3.54 -5.16 23.28
N VAL A 44 -3.25 -4.58 22.12
CA VAL A 44 -2.27 -3.50 22.01
C VAL A 44 -2.86 -2.22 22.58
N THR A 45 -2.35 -1.79 23.73
CA THR A 45 -2.83 -0.60 24.46
C THR A 45 -1.94 0.63 24.30
N CYS A 46 -0.81 0.51 23.61
CA CYS A 46 0.09 1.64 23.41
C CYS A 46 -0.51 2.71 22.49
N ALA A 47 -0.31 3.98 22.85
CA ALA A 47 -0.76 5.14 22.09
C ALA A 47 0.31 5.58 21.08
N LEU A 48 0.45 4.83 19.98
CA LEU A 48 1.42 5.14 18.93
C LEU A 48 1.14 6.51 18.33
N LYS A 49 2.21 7.28 18.09
CA LYS A 49 2.21 8.60 17.45
C LYS A 49 2.74 8.53 16.03
N SER A 50 3.77 7.71 15.80
CA SER A 50 4.35 7.49 14.48
C SER A 50 4.61 6.01 14.26
N VAL A 51 4.23 5.52 13.09
CA VAL A 51 4.48 4.15 12.65
C VAL A 51 5.06 4.15 11.24
N THR A 52 6.16 3.43 11.07
CA THR A 52 6.78 3.16 9.77
C THR A 52 6.93 1.65 9.62
N LEU A 53 6.30 1.08 8.59
CA LEU A 53 6.40 -0.34 8.25
C LEU A 53 7.03 -0.48 6.87
N GLU A 54 8.23 -1.01 6.81
CA GLU A 54 8.94 -1.30 5.56
C GLU A 54 8.82 -2.78 5.21
N ALA A 55 8.53 -3.07 3.94
CA ALA A 55 8.32 -4.42 3.42
C ALA A 55 7.22 -5.20 4.17
N CYS A 56 6.12 -4.51 4.47
CA CYS A 56 4.99 -5.07 5.21
C CYS A 56 4.21 -6.07 4.35
N THR A 57 4.42 -7.35 4.60
CA THR A 57 3.77 -8.52 3.97
C THR A 57 2.56 -9.04 4.77
N ALA A 58 2.16 -8.34 5.83
CA ALA A 58 1.06 -8.75 6.71
C ALA A 58 -0.30 -8.82 5.99
N ASN A 59 -1.22 -9.58 6.58
CA ASN A 59 -2.65 -9.39 6.36
C ASN A 59 -3.08 -8.08 7.04
N PHE A 60 -3.67 -7.15 6.30
CA PHE A 60 -4.04 -5.84 6.84
C PHE A 60 -5.18 -5.88 7.85
N ASP A 61 -6.07 -6.87 7.79
CA ASP A 61 -7.12 -7.03 8.80
C ASP A 61 -6.51 -7.36 10.17
N ASP A 62 -5.51 -8.25 10.20
CA ASP A 62 -4.78 -8.58 11.42
C ASP A 62 -3.87 -7.42 11.86
N LEU A 63 -3.28 -6.68 10.91
CA LEU A 63 -2.46 -5.51 11.21
C LEU A 63 -3.27 -4.42 11.93
N ALA A 64 -4.59 -4.35 11.70
CA ALA A 64 -5.46 -3.40 12.40
C ALA A 64 -5.37 -3.52 13.93
N LEU A 65 -5.09 -4.72 14.45
CA LEU A 65 -4.91 -4.97 15.89
C LEU A 65 -3.76 -4.16 16.50
N LEU A 66 -2.72 -3.83 15.71
CA LEU A 66 -1.60 -3.01 16.14
C LEU A 66 -2.03 -1.59 16.54
N PHE A 67 -3.11 -1.10 15.94
CA PHE A 67 -3.56 0.28 16.08
C PHE A 67 -4.68 0.47 17.10
N ALA A 68 -5.15 -0.59 17.76
CA ALA A 68 -6.27 -0.55 18.69
C ALA A 68 -6.14 0.54 19.78
N GLY A 69 -4.95 0.66 20.39
CA GLY A 69 -4.66 1.69 21.40
C GLY A 69 -4.33 3.08 20.84
N SER A 70 -4.32 3.27 19.52
CA SER A 70 -3.75 4.44 18.85
C SER A 70 -4.76 5.34 18.13
N ALA A 71 -6.06 5.04 18.25
CA ALA A 71 -7.15 5.78 17.60
C ALA A 71 -7.20 7.28 17.90
N THR A 72 -6.58 7.72 19.00
CA THR A 72 -6.54 9.12 19.43
C THR A 72 -5.13 9.73 19.43
N SER A 73 -4.12 8.99 18.99
CA SER A 73 -2.72 9.39 19.11
C SER A 73 -1.92 9.34 17.80
N LEU A 74 -2.29 8.48 16.85
CA LEU A 74 -1.48 8.27 15.65
C LEU A 74 -1.60 9.47 14.71
N LYS A 75 -0.45 10.07 14.42
CA LYS A 75 -0.31 11.25 13.56
C LYS A 75 0.30 10.88 12.21
N THR A 76 1.28 10.00 12.21
CA THR A 76 2.05 9.65 11.02
C THR A 76 2.03 8.14 10.80
N LEU A 77 1.62 7.74 9.60
CA LEU A 77 1.66 6.35 9.15
C LEU A 77 2.36 6.28 7.80
N GLU A 78 3.45 5.52 7.75
CA GLU A 78 4.17 5.19 6.54
C GLU A 78 4.18 3.66 6.37
N VAL A 79 3.62 3.16 5.28
CA VAL A 79 3.57 1.71 5.00
C VAL A 79 4.06 1.46 3.59
N TRP A 80 5.03 0.57 3.48
CA TRP A 80 5.53 0.02 2.24
C TRP A 80 5.00 -1.40 2.10
N SER A 81 3.85 -1.52 1.46
CA SER A 81 3.02 -2.72 1.45
C SER A 81 3.44 -3.72 0.37
N MET A 82 3.55 -4.97 0.77
CA MET A 82 3.52 -6.15 -0.11
C MET A 82 2.53 -7.18 0.43
N GLY A 83 1.53 -6.67 1.15
CA GLY A 83 0.62 -7.47 1.96
C GLY A 83 -0.59 -7.92 1.16
N ARG A 84 -1.51 -8.57 1.87
CA ARG A 84 -2.78 -9.03 1.31
C ARG A 84 -3.93 -8.28 1.95
N GLY A 85 -5.02 -8.18 1.20
CA GLY A 85 -6.23 -7.49 1.66
C GLY A 85 -6.17 -5.99 1.46
N SER A 86 -7.16 -5.30 2.06
CA SER A 86 -7.32 -3.85 1.94
C SER A 86 -6.69 -3.13 3.12
N LEU A 87 -6.05 -1.98 2.86
CA LEU A 87 -5.54 -1.09 3.91
C LEU A 87 -6.66 -0.34 4.66
N ASP A 88 -7.92 -0.50 4.25
CA ASP A 88 -9.05 0.23 4.83
C ASP A 88 -9.24 -0.07 6.33
N ALA A 89 -9.11 -1.34 6.74
CA ALA A 89 -9.32 -1.79 8.12
C ALA A 89 -8.35 -1.14 9.13
N PRO A 90 -7.02 -1.14 8.91
CA PRO A 90 -6.11 -0.44 9.83
C PRO A 90 -6.30 1.08 9.78
N LEU A 91 -6.63 1.64 8.61
CA LEU A 91 -6.77 3.09 8.43
C LEU A 91 -8.00 3.66 9.16
N VAL A 92 -9.14 2.96 9.17
CA VAL A 92 -10.36 3.47 9.80
C VAL A 92 -10.17 3.75 11.30
N ILE A 93 -9.33 2.95 11.97
CA ILE A 93 -9.04 3.09 13.40
C ILE A 93 -8.33 4.41 13.70
N VAL A 94 -7.37 4.79 12.85
CA VAL A 94 -6.42 5.89 13.12
C VAL A 94 -6.78 7.18 12.39
N LEU A 95 -7.75 7.12 11.49
CA LEU A 95 -8.22 8.23 10.67
C LEU A 95 -8.55 9.53 11.44
N PRO A 96 -9.17 9.49 12.64
CA PRO A 96 -9.53 10.72 13.36
C PRO A 96 -8.35 11.60 13.75
N THR A 97 -7.15 11.03 13.86
CA THR A 97 -5.95 11.75 14.29
C THR A 97 -4.83 11.82 13.28
N LEU A 98 -4.95 11.07 12.18
CA LEU A 98 -3.91 10.97 11.16
C LEU A 98 -3.69 12.31 10.46
N GLU A 99 -2.43 12.78 10.50
CA GLU A 99 -1.95 14.04 9.92
C GLU A 99 -1.22 13.78 8.59
N SER A 100 -0.46 12.67 8.51
CA SER A 100 0.31 12.27 7.34
C SER A 100 0.18 10.78 7.07
N LEU A 101 -0.23 10.43 5.84
CA LEU A 101 -0.30 9.06 5.34
C LEU A 101 0.60 8.91 4.12
N LYS A 102 1.53 7.96 4.17
CA LYS A 102 2.37 7.58 3.04
C LYS A 102 2.25 6.08 2.79
N LEU A 103 1.81 5.73 1.60
CA LEU A 103 1.60 4.35 1.18
C LEU A 103 2.38 4.11 -0.12
N GLY A 104 3.37 3.24 -0.08
CA GLY A 104 4.07 2.74 -1.27
C GLY A 104 3.97 1.21 -1.34
N GLY A 105 4.46 0.60 -2.42
CA GLY A 105 4.43 -0.86 -2.60
C GLY A 105 3.35 -1.34 -3.57
N CYS A 106 2.61 -2.41 -3.29
CA CYS A 106 1.58 -2.93 -4.21
C CYS A 106 0.14 -2.77 -3.72
N ASN A 107 -0.08 -2.26 -2.49
CA ASN A 107 -1.42 -2.06 -1.96
C ASN A 107 -1.70 -0.58 -1.71
N HIS A 108 -2.87 -0.14 -2.14
CA HIS A 108 -3.46 1.16 -1.77
C HIS A 108 -4.86 0.92 -1.16
N PRO A 109 -5.44 1.91 -0.46
CA PRO A 109 -6.80 1.81 0.05
C PRO A 109 -7.79 1.63 -1.10
N SER A 110 -8.97 1.08 -0.83
CA SER A 110 -9.96 0.86 -1.88
C SER A 110 -10.44 2.21 -2.46
N PRO A 111 -10.80 2.28 -3.77
CA PRO A 111 -11.34 3.51 -4.36
C PRO A 111 -12.56 4.07 -3.61
N ALA A 112 -13.43 3.19 -3.09
CA ALA A 112 -14.57 3.59 -2.27
C ALA A 112 -14.12 4.22 -0.94
N PHE A 113 -13.14 3.62 -0.26
CA PHE A 113 -12.59 4.16 0.98
C PHE A 113 -11.92 5.52 0.76
N LEU A 114 -11.12 5.68 -0.31
CA LEU A 114 -10.51 6.96 -0.69
C LEU A 114 -11.56 8.06 -0.90
N ARG A 115 -12.70 7.71 -1.50
CA ARG A 115 -13.78 8.63 -1.83
C ARG A 115 -14.63 9.00 -0.63
N ASP A 116 -15.05 8.00 0.14
CA ASP A 116 -16.14 8.17 1.12
C ASP A 116 -15.64 8.28 2.55
N THR A 117 -14.53 7.62 2.89
CA THR A 117 -14.05 7.51 4.27
C THR A 117 -12.81 8.36 4.49
N LEU A 118 -11.71 8.08 3.77
CA LEU A 118 -10.43 8.81 3.91
C LEU A 118 -10.60 10.30 3.64
N SER A 119 -11.50 10.66 2.72
CA SER A 119 -11.81 12.05 2.41
C SER A 119 -12.40 12.82 3.59
N THR A 120 -12.95 12.15 4.60
CA THR A 120 -13.52 12.82 5.79
C THR A 120 -12.49 13.06 6.90
N ALA A 121 -11.23 12.64 6.70
CA ALA A 121 -10.17 12.75 7.69
C ALA A 121 -9.96 14.20 8.14
N PRO A 122 -10.19 14.54 9.42
CA PRO A 122 -10.25 15.93 9.87
C PRO A 122 -8.86 16.59 9.98
N LYS A 123 -7.79 15.79 10.08
CA LYS A 123 -6.42 16.28 10.32
C LYS A 123 -5.43 15.96 9.19
N LEU A 124 -5.86 15.19 8.19
CA LEU A 124 -4.97 14.68 7.14
C LEU A 124 -4.56 15.81 6.19
N HIS A 125 -3.36 16.34 6.37
CA HIS A 125 -2.80 17.39 5.53
C HIS A 125 -1.85 16.86 4.45
N THR A 126 -1.32 15.64 4.63
CA THR A 126 -0.43 14.97 3.67
C THR A 126 -0.95 13.58 3.36
N LEU A 127 -1.26 13.33 2.08
CA LEU A 127 -1.60 12.03 1.55
C LEU A 127 -0.64 11.72 0.41
N GLN A 128 0.16 10.67 0.53
CA GLN A 128 0.99 10.18 -0.57
C GLN A 128 0.65 8.73 -0.84
N LEU A 129 0.07 8.48 -2.01
CA LEU A 129 -0.20 7.16 -2.54
C LEU A 129 0.79 6.93 -3.69
N GLY A 130 1.60 5.91 -3.56
CA GLY A 130 2.43 5.39 -4.63
C GLY A 130 2.35 3.87 -4.64
N GLY A 131 3.25 3.26 -5.42
CA GLY A 131 3.22 1.82 -5.62
C GLY A 131 2.74 1.40 -7.01
N ASP A 132 2.16 0.20 -7.10
CA ASP A 132 1.73 -0.40 -8.37
C ASP A 132 1.02 0.63 -9.26
N PRO A 133 1.41 0.72 -10.53
CA PRO A 133 0.93 1.77 -11.40
C PRO A 133 -0.59 1.69 -11.50
N ASP A 134 -1.26 2.81 -11.21
CA ASP A 134 -2.70 2.97 -11.40
C ASP A 134 -3.01 3.05 -12.91
N ARG A 135 -2.84 1.91 -13.60
CA ARG A 135 -3.02 1.74 -15.05
C ARG A 135 -4.43 2.15 -15.47
N SER A 136 -5.42 1.74 -14.67
CA SER A 136 -6.83 2.02 -14.90
C SER A 136 -7.28 3.43 -14.51
N GLY A 137 -6.44 4.20 -13.81
CA GLY A 137 -6.81 5.52 -13.28
C GLY A 137 -7.81 5.50 -12.13
N ARG A 138 -8.18 4.32 -11.59
CA ARG A 138 -9.22 4.17 -10.54
C ARG A 138 -8.90 4.95 -9.27
N VAL A 139 -7.63 4.95 -8.86
CA VAL A 139 -7.19 5.70 -7.67
C VAL A 139 -7.29 7.19 -7.94
N ARG A 140 -6.76 7.65 -9.10
CA ARG A 140 -6.84 9.07 -9.48
C ARG A 140 -8.28 9.54 -9.62
N THR A 141 -9.15 8.77 -10.26
CA THR A 141 -10.58 9.08 -10.40
C THR A 141 -11.29 9.14 -9.04
N ALA A 142 -10.98 8.24 -8.11
CA ALA A 142 -11.55 8.27 -6.76
C ALA A 142 -11.16 9.55 -6.00
N LEU A 143 -9.87 9.91 -6.06
CA LEU A 143 -9.36 11.15 -5.48
C LEU A 143 -10.04 12.38 -6.12
N THR A 144 -10.11 12.44 -7.44
CA THR A 144 -10.80 13.51 -8.16
C THR A 144 -12.25 13.62 -7.73
N THR A 145 -12.98 12.50 -7.70
CA THR A 145 -14.40 12.45 -7.30
C THR A 145 -14.58 12.99 -5.89
N ALA A 146 -13.73 12.57 -4.95
CA ALA A 146 -13.76 13.06 -3.57
C ALA A 146 -13.54 14.58 -3.49
N LEU A 147 -12.60 15.09 -4.28
CA LEU A 147 -12.27 16.50 -4.30
C LEU A 147 -13.38 17.35 -4.95
N VAL A 148 -14.02 16.86 -6.02
CA VAL A 148 -15.16 17.51 -6.70
C VAL A 148 -16.42 17.50 -5.84
N ALA A 149 -16.74 16.39 -5.17
CA ALA A 149 -17.91 16.29 -4.31
C ALA A 149 -17.90 17.33 -3.16
N ALA A 150 -16.70 17.80 -2.79
CA ALA A 150 -16.48 18.83 -1.79
C ALA A 150 -16.67 20.27 -2.30
N ASP A 151 -16.72 20.49 -3.62
CA ASP A 151 -16.70 21.81 -4.24
C ASP A 151 -17.98 22.60 -3.89
N PRO A 152 -17.85 23.77 -3.23
CA PRO A 152 -18.98 24.65 -2.93
C PRO A 152 -19.70 25.17 -4.18
N ALA A 153 -19.00 25.35 -5.31
CA ALA A 153 -19.52 26.02 -6.51
C ALA A 153 -20.54 25.17 -7.28
N ARG A 154 -20.50 23.84 -7.12
CA ARG A 154 -21.44 22.90 -7.78
C ARG A 154 -22.69 22.56 -6.94
N ARG A 155 -22.86 23.16 -5.76
CA ARG A 155 -23.94 22.78 -4.83
C ARG A 155 -25.22 23.58 -5.02
N GLY A 156 -26.16 22.99 -5.74
CA GLY A 156 -27.59 23.29 -5.60
C GLY A 156 -28.08 23.00 -4.17
N ARG A 157 -29.13 23.73 -3.75
CA ARG A 157 -29.71 23.83 -2.39
C ARG A 157 -29.99 22.50 -1.65
N LYS A 158 -28.99 21.73 -1.20
CA LYS A 158 -29.14 20.73 -0.11
C LYS A 158 -27.84 20.64 0.70
N ARG A 159 -27.91 21.06 1.97
CA ARG A 159 -26.79 21.24 2.91
C ARG A 159 -26.37 19.93 3.58
N THR A 160 -25.81 18.97 2.85
CA THR A 160 -25.03 17.90 3.48
C THR A 160 -23.54 18.23 3.32
N ARG A 161 -22.91 18.61 4.44
CA ARG A 161 -21.47 18.94 4.52
C ARG A 161 -20.66 17.66 4.39
N VAL A 162 -20.34 17.23 3.19
CA VAL A 162 -19.20 16.31 2.99
C VAL A 162 -18.09 17.14 2.36
N GLN A 163 -17.17 17.66 3.17
CA GLN A 163 -15.93 18.21 2.66
C GLN A 163 -15.03 17.00 2.38
N GLY A 164 -14.87 16.63 1.12
CA GLY A 164 -13.79 15.73 0.75
C GLY A 164 -12.45 16.42 1.01
N TYR A 165 -11.60 15.83 1.81
CA TYR A 165 -10.27 16.31 2.23
C TYR A 165 -10.29 17.75 2.76
N PRO A 166 -10.81 18.01 3.98
CA PRO A 166 -11.05 19.36 4.49
C PRO A 166 -9.78 20.17 4.73
N VAL A 167 -8.66 19.51 5.06
CA VAL A 167 -7.39 20.17 5.44
C VAL A 167 -6.19 19.69 4.62
N LEU A 168 -6.43 18.92 3.54
CA LEU A 168 -5.36 18.38 2.71
C LEU A 168 -4.59 19.50 2.01
N LYS A 169 -3.26 19.43 2.06
CA LYS A 169 -2.35 20.40 1.42
C LYS A 169 -1.45 19.74 0.38
N HIS A 170 -1.06 18.48 0.62
CA HIS A 170 -0.15 17.74 -0.23
C HIS A 170 -0.78 16.42 -0.65
N LEU A 171 -0.87 16.20 -1.96
CA LEU A 171 -1.37 14.98 -2.57
C LEU A 171 -0.33 14.37 -3.50
N GLY A 172 0.30 13.28 -3.06
CA GLY A 172 1.08 12.38 -3.90
C GLY A 172 0.17 11.30 -4.48
N TYR A 173 0.22 11.08 -5.78
CA TYR A 173 -0.58 10.03 -6.45
C TYR A 173 0.28 9.12 -7.34
N PRO A 174 -0.15 7.86 -7.56
CA PRO A 174 0.59 6.92 -8.42
C PRO A 174 0.46 7.37 -9.88
N ALA A 175 1.55 7.20 -10.63
CA ALA A 175 1.61 7.51 -12.05
C ALA A 175 2.28 6.36 -12.81
N LEU A 176 1.86 6.17 -14.06
CA LEU A 176 2.62 5.47 -15.06
C LEU A 176 3.84 6.33 -15.39
N GLU A 177 4.99 5.97 -14.84
CA GLU A 177 6.26 6.32 -15.47
C GLU A 177 6.50 5.35 -16.62
N ARG A 178 6.99 5.87 -17.75
CA ARG A 178 7.59 5.04 -18.78
C ARG A 178 8.71 4.26 -18.09
N LEU A 179 8.46 2.99 -17.76
CA LEU A 179 9.48 1.97 -17.52
C LEU A 179 10.18 1.62 -18.85
N VAL A 180 10.49 2.64 -19.65
CA VAL A 180 11.24 2.52 -20.89
C VAL A 180 12.70 2.70 -20.47
N ASP A 181 13.45 1.62 -20.67
CA ASP A 181 14.93 1.53 -20.69
C ASP A 181 15.69 1.14 -19.42
N ALA A 182 15.26 0.09 -18.71
CA ALA A 182 16.22 -0.68 -17.89
C ALA A 182 16.07 -2.21 -17.92
N ASN A 183 14.87 -2.77 -18.13
CA ASN A 183 14.67 -4.22 -17.95
C ASN A 183 13.93 -4.95 -19.08
N SER A 184 13.60 -4.31 -20.21
CA SER A 184 12.89 -4.98 -21.32
C SER A 184 13.75 -5.95 -22.15
N LYS A 185 14.99 -6.26 -21.71
CA LYS A 185 15.83 -7.28 -22.37
C LYS A 185 16.28 -8.44 -21.50
N GLU A 186 16.05 -8.44 -20.18
CA GLU A 186 16.43 -9.58 -19.35
C GLU A 186 15.39 -9.84 -18.25
N ASN A 187 14.72 -11.00 -18.36
CA ASN A 187 13.82 -11.64 -17.39
C ASN A 187 12.31 -11.41 -17.56
N VAL A 188 11.77 -11.79 -18.72
CA VAL A 188 10.42 -12.39 -18.76
C VAL A 188 10.58 -13.84 -18.32
N GLY A 189 9.93 -14.21 -17.20
CA GLY A 189 10.00 -15.58 -16.68
C GLY A 189 9.62 -15.71 -15.22
N VAL A 190 8.48 -15.15 -14.80
CA VAL A 190 7.77 -15.62 -13.61
C VAL A 190 6.30 -15.71 -13.99
N GLY A 191 5.88 -16.90 -14.42
CA GLY A 191 4.47 -17.24 -14.61
C GLY A 191 3.72 -17.03 -13.30
N VAL A 192 2.80 -16.08 -13.33
CA VAL A 192 1.62 -16.11 -12.48
C VAL A 192 0.61 -16.86 -13.33
N ASP A 193 0.36 -18.13 -12.98
CA ASP A 193 -0.73 -18.93 -13.54
C ASP A 193 -2.06 -18.30 -13.09
N GLY A 194 -2.46 -17.24 -13.78
CA GLY A 194 -3.83 -16.83 -13.93
C GLY A 194 -4.10 -16.86 -15.41
N ASP A 195 -5.13 -17.59 -15.83
CA ASP A 195 -5.63 -17.59 -17.20
C ASP A 195 -5.89 -16.13 -17.64
N ILE A 196 -4.89 -15.53 -18.28
CA ILE A 196 -5.03 -14.30 -19.04
C ILE A 196 -5.33 -14.81 -20.44
N ASP A 197 -6.55 -14.57 -20.93
CA ASP A 197 -6.90 -14.75 -22.33
C ASP A 197 -5.86 -13.99 -23.19
N GLU A 198 -4.91 -14.71 -23.77
CA GLU A 198 -3.77 -14.14 -24.52
C GLU A 198 -4.18 -13.56 -25.91
N ASN A 199 -5.45 -13.24 -26.16
CA ASN A 199 -5.93 -13.00 -27.53
C ASN A 199 -6.71 -11.71 -27.81
N GLU A 200 -6.70 -10.67 -26.97
CA GLU A 200 -7.34 -9.39 -27.34
C GLU A 200 -6.50 -8.10 -27.26
N ASP A 201 -5.28 -8.09 -26.70
CA ASP A 201 -4.60 -6.81 -26.41
C ASP A 201 -3.28 -6.55 -27.19
N ALA A 202 -2.94 -7.35 -28.20
CA ALA A 202 -1.67 -7.22 -28.93
C ALA A 202 -1.56 -5.97 -29.84
N ASP A 203 -2.68 -5.29 -30.14
CA ASP A 203 -2.69 -4.16 -31.07
C ASP A 203 -2.72 -2.77 -30.38
N ALA A 204 -2.69 -2.72 -29.04
CA ALA A 204 -2.67 -1.46 -28.27
C ALA A 204 -1.25 -0.96 -27.89
N GLU A 205 -0.19 -1.53 -28.47
CA GLU A 205 1.20 -1.26 -28.07
C GLU A 205 1.88 -0.02 -28.71
N ALA A 206 1.18 0.78 -29.53
CA ALA A 206 1.81 1.90 -30.26
C ALA A 206 1.52 3.32 -29.74
N ASP A 207 0.48 3.53 -28.91
CA ASP A 207 0.12 4.86 -28.41
C ASP A 207 0.38 4.98 -26.90
N GLY A 208 1.32 5.86 -26.54
CA GLY A 208 1.90 5.98 -25.20
C GLY A 208 0.89 5.96 -24.06
N TRP A 209 1.06 4.99 -23.16
CA TRP A 209 0.38 4.85 -21.87
C TRP A 209 0.12 6.21 -21.20
N MET A 210 -1.09 6.75 -21.37
CA MET A 210 -1.46 8.03 -20.77
C MET A 210 -1.76 7.83 -19.28
N ASN A 211 -1.37 8.80 -18.47
CA ASN A 211 -1.77 8.88 -17.06
C ASN A 211 -3.24 9.30 -16.96
N ILE A 212 -4.16 8.35 -17.21
CA ILE A 212 -5.61 8.58 -17.23
C ILE A 212 -6.04 9.29 -15.94
N GLY A 213 -6.76 10.40 -16.07
CA GLY A 213 -7.28 11.19 -14.94
C GLY A 213 -6.26 12.10 -14.25
N GLU A 214 -4.98 12.12 -14.65
CA GLU A 214 -3.97 12.99 -14.01
C GLU A 214 -4.27 14.47 -14.21
N ALA A 215 -4.58 14.88 -15.45
CA ALA A 215 -4.85 16.29 -15.75
C ALA A 215 -6.07 16.81 -14.97
N GLU A 216 -7.12 15.99 -14.88
CA GLU A 216 -8.32 16.30 -14.11
C GLU A 216 -8.02 16.40 -12.61
N LEU A 217 -7.31 15.42 -12.05
CA LEU A 217 -6.91 15.42 -10.64
C LEU A 217 -6.11 16.67 -10.28
N LYS A 218 -5.11 17.04 -11.10
CA LYS A 218 -4.31 18.25 -10.91
C LYS A 218 -5.17 19.51 -10.96
N SER A 219 -6.06 19.60 -11.93
CA SER A 219 -6.96 20.76 -12.10
C SER A 219 -7.85 20.95 -10.86
N VAL A 220 -8.51 19.87 -10.41
CA VAL A 220 -9.39 19.90 -9.24
C VAL A 220 -8.61 20.16 -7.95
N ALA A 221 -7.42 19.57 -7.78
CA ALA A 221 -6.55 19.83 -6.64
C ALA A 221 -6.10 21.30 -6.60
N ALA A 222 -5.68 21.85 -7.75
CA ALA A 222 -5.26 23.25 -7.86
C ALA A 222 -6.40 24.22 -7.52
N ALA A 223 -7.63 23.94 -7.97
CA ALA A 223 -8.81 24.73 -7.63
C ALA A 223 -9.09 24.77 -6.11
N ARG A 224 -8.51 23.85 -5.34
CA ARG A 224 -8.64 23.76 -3.89
C ARG A 224 -7.36 24.16 -3.13
N GLY A 225 -6.35 24.66 -3.82
CA GLY A 225 -5.06 25.01 -3.23
C GLY A 225 -4.25 23.81 -2.74
N ILE A 226 -4.53 22.62 -3.28
CA ILE A 226 -3.83 21.37 -2.94
C ILE A 226 -2.67 21.18 -3.91
N MET A 227 -1.46 20.99 -3.39
CA MET A 227 -0.29 20.65 -4.18
C MET A 227 -0.35 19.17 -4.56
N ALA A 228 -0.79 18.90 -5.79
CA ALA A 228 -0.83 17.56 -6.36
C ALA A 228 0.42 17.28 -7.20
N SER A 229 1.16 16.22 -6.86
CA SER A 229 2.32 15.76 -7.61
C SER A 229 2.32 14.24 -7.73
N ARG A 230 3.03 13.74 -8.74
CA ARG A 230 3.38 12.32 -8.79
C ARG A 230 4.22 11.97 -7.55
N ALA A 231 4.10 10.74 -7.05
CA ALA A 231 4.90 10.23 -5.93
C ALA A 231 5.89 9.13 -6.38
N PRO A 232 6.90 9.46 -7.22
CA PRO A 232 7.81 8.47 -7.81
C PRO A 232 8.78 7.86 -6.78
N ASP A 233 9.09 8.60 -5.71
CA ASP A 233 9.88 8.12 -4.58
C ASP A 233 9.23 6.93 -3.87
N LEU A 234 7.91 6.78 -4.02
CA LEU A 234 7.15 5.66 -3.48
C LEU A 234 7.16 4.41 -4.38
N LEU A 235 7.59 4.51 -5.65
CA LEU A 235 7.85 3.36 -6.54
C LEU A 235 9.19 2.69 -6.21
N TYR A 236 10.23 3.50 -5.99
CA TYR A 236 11.62 3.05 -5.90
C TYR A 236 11.91 2.10 -4.71
N LYS A 237 11.29 2.32 -3.54
CA LYS A 237 11.48 1.40 -2.41
C LYS A 237 10.73 0.08 -2.60
N GLY A 238 9.60 0.07 -3.32
CA GLY A 238 8.86 -1.14 -3.67
C GLY A 238 9.65 -2.06 -4.59
N GLU A 239 10.25 -1.51 -5.65
CA GLU A 239 11.06 -2.28 -6.61
C GLU A 239 12.27 -2.97 -5.97
N ARG A 240 12.98 -2.30 -5.05
CA ARG A 240 14.11 -2.92 -4.33
C ARG A 240 13.69 -4.17 -3.56
N TYR A 241 12.48 -4.17 -2.99
CA TYR A 241 11.98 -5.32 -2.25
C TYR A 241 11.38 -6.39 -3.16
N LEU A 242 10.69 -6.03 -4.25
CA LEU A 242 10.25 -7.00 -5.28
C LEU A 242 11.44 -7.74 -5.91
N ARG A 243 12.55 -7.04 -6.19
CA ARG A 243 13.80 -7.68 -6.65
C ARG A 243 14.32 -8.69 -5.63
N ARG A 244 14.36 -8.32 -4.34
CA ARG A 244 14.77 -9.22 -3.26
C ARG A 244 13.83 -10.42 -3.10
N ALA A 245 12.53 -10.23 -3.26
CA ALA A 245 11.54 -11.32 -3.20
C ALA A 245 11.72 -12.28 -4.39
N ALA A 246 11.89 -11.77 -5.60
CA ALA A 246 12.16 -12.57 -6.79
C ALA A 246 13.49 -13.35 -6.68
N GLU A 247 14.55 -12.73 -6.15
CA GLU A 247 15.83 -13.39 -5.85
C GLU A 247 15.64 -14.55 -4.84
N ARG A 248 14.81 -14.38 -3.81
CA ARG A 248 14.50 -15.43 -2.83
C ARG A 248 13.75 -16.60 -3.45
N THR A 249 12.74 -16.35 -4.28
CA THR A 249 12.00 -17.40 -4.99
C THR A 249 12.91 -18.18 -5.95
N ARG A 250 13.88 -17.52 -6.58
CA ARG A 250 14.90 -18.17 -7.41
C ARG A 250 15.84 -19.05 -6.57
N GLN A 251 16.29 -18.56 -5.41
CA GLN A 251 17.13 -19.32 -4.49
C GLN A 251 16.41 -20.54 -3.89
N SER A 252 15.14 -20.41 -3.48
CA SER A 252 14.38 -21.55 -2.94
C SER A 252 14.13 -22.65 -3.97
N ARG A 253 13.91 -22.29 -5.24
CA ARG A 253 13.81 -23.24 -6.36
C ARG A 253 15.14 -23.94 -6.64
N ALA A 254 16.26 -23.22 -6.55
CA ALA A 254 17.60 -23.79 -6.72
C ALA A 254 17.95 -24.78 -5.59
N ASP A 255 17.61 -24.46 -4.34
CA ASP A 255 17.89 -25.31 -3.18
C ASP A 255 16.93 -26.52 -3.08
N GLY A 256 15.69 -26.41 -3.56
CA GLY A 256 14.71 -27.50 -3.60
C GLY A 256 14.92 -28.53 -4.72
N GLY A 257 15.60 -28.16 -5.81
CA GLY A 257 15.87 -29.05 -6.94
C GLY A 257 16.98 -30.09 -6.74
N GLY A 258 17.71 -30.04 -5.62
CA GLY A 258 18.90 -30.87 -5.37
C GLY A 258 18.65 -32.27 -4.79
N LYS A 259 17.41 -32.63 -4.41
CA LYS A 259 17.11 -33.93 -3.76
C LYS A 259 16.10 -34.75 -4.55
N GLY A 260 16.50 -35.27 -5.72
CA GLY A 260 15.54 -36.01 -6.53
C GLY A 260 16.07 -36.88 -7.67
N LYS A 261 17.31 -37.38 -7.65
CA LYS A 261 17.72 -38.46 -8.57
C LYS A 261 18.69 -39.43 -7.89
N GLY A 262 18.14 -40.40 -7.17
CA GLY A 262 18.88 -41.53 -6.63
C GLY A 262 18.07 -42.81 -6.71
N LYS A 263 18.56 -43.76 -7.53
CA LYS A 263 18.19 -45.18 -7.65
C LYS A 263 16.86 -45.52 -8.34
N ARG A 264 16.94 -45.77 -9.66
CA ARG A 264 16.22 -46.88 -10.28
C ARG A 264 17.07 -48.14 -10.10
N GLN A 265 16.58 -49.10 -9.32
CA GLN A 265 17.09 -50.47 -9.29
C GLN A 265 16.65 -51.19 -10.55
N GLY A 266 17.56 -52.01 -11.09
CA GLY A 266 17.31 -52.87 -12.24
C GLY A 266 16.39 -54.04 -11.92
N GLY A 267 15.73 -54.50 -12.98
CA GLY A 267 15.12 -55.80 -13.15
C GLY A 267 15.44 -56.26 -14.56
#